data_AF-A0A959H0Q1-F1
#
_entry.id   AF-A0A959H0Q1-F1
#
_cell.length_a   1.000
_cell.length_b   1.000
_cell.length_c   1.000
_cell.angle_alpha   90.00
_cell.angle_beta   90.00
_cell.angle_gamma   90.00
#
_symmetry.space_group_name_H-M   'P 1'
#
loop_
_entity.id
_entity.type
_entity.pdbx_description
1 polymer ?
#
loop_
_entity_poly.entity_id
_entity_poly.type
_entity_poly.pdbx_seq_one_letter_code
_entity_poly.pdbx_strand_id
1 'polypeptide(L)'
;MSGQPSHEILKHRIPALDGLRGIAIALVMLSHFLLRSFWTDKDWYTRVQGGWLGVDLFFVLSGFLITGILIDSKGRADYWSSFYKRRILRIFPLYYFSVVVVWLTVIFWEQAPGRLHGYDSFFWYFSFTPNIAMALKNNWLYHSHVFNLNHLWSLAVEEQ
;
A
#
# COMPACT_ATOMS: atom_id res chain seq x y z
N MET A 1 37.59 24.78 12.75
CA MET A 1 36.21 24.94 12.23
C MET A 1 36.15 24.33 10.83
N SER A 2 35.70 23.08 10.74
CA SER A 2 35.23 22.40 9.52
C SER A 2 34.62 21.08 10.03
N GLY A 3 33.33 20.93 10.27
CA GLY A 3 32.21 21.41 9.47
C GLY A 3 31.87 20.36 8.42
N GLN A 4 31.58 19.12 8.82
CA GLN A 4 30.79 18.16 8.04
C GLN A 4 30.38 16.94 8.89
N PRO A 5 29.11 16.88 9.36
CA PRO A 5 28.49 15.62 9.74
C PRO A 5 27.09 15.47 9.11
N SER A 6 26.98 15.58 7.78
CA SER A 6 25.67 15.50 7.10
C SER A 6 25.40 14.19 6.35
N HIS A 7 26.39 13.29 6.21
CA HIS A 7 26.24 12.06 5.42
C HIS A 7 26.17 10.75 6.25
N GLU A 8 26.21 10.81 7.58
CA GLU A 8 26.12 9.60 8.41
C GLU A 8 24.70 9.25 8.89
N ILE A 9 23.75 10.18 8.78
CA ILE A 9 22.43 10.06 9.44
C ILE A 9 21.55 8.97 8.80
N LEU A 10 21.72 8.67 7.51
CA LEU A 10 20.84 7.74 6.77
C LEU A 10 21.40 6.31 6.65
N LYS A 11 22.62 6.07 7.11
CA LYS A 11 23.18 4.71 7.23
C LYS A 11 22.56 3.94 8.41
N HIS A 12 21.98 4.65 9.37
CA HIS A 12 21.29 4.10 10.52
C HIS A 12 19.79 4.09 10.24
N ARG A 13 19.14 2.92 10.31
CA ARG A 13 17.67 2.87 10.35
C ARG A 13 17.23 3.78 11.49
N ILE A 14 16.36 4.75 11.21
CA ILE A 14 15.82 5.66 12.22
C ILE A 14 14.64 4.93 12.86
N PRO A 15 14.79 4.31 14.06
CA PRO A 15 13.77 3.42 14.61
C PRO A 15 12.49 4.18 14.95
N ALA A 16 12.61 5.49 15.23
CA ALA A 16 11.47 6.37 15.47
C ALA A 16 10.55 6.50 14.23
N LEU A 17 11.12 6.56 13.01
CA LEU A 17 10.33 6.60 11.77
C LEU A 17 9.67 5.26 11.49
N ASP A 18 10.37 4.16 11.74
CA ASP A 18 9.79 2.82 11.62
C ASP A 18 8.66 2.61 12.65
N GLY A 19 8.81 3.13 13.88
CA GLY A 19 7.77 3.14 14.90
C GLY A 19 6.54 3.95 14.50
N LEU A 20 6.74 5.13 13.90
CA LEU A 20 5.65 5.97 13.42
C LEU A 20 4.90 5.34 12.24
N ARG A 21 5.60 4.64 11.35
CA ARG A 21 4.96 3.80 10.31
C ARG A 21 4.15 2.67 10.92
N GLY A 22 4.66 2.05 11.99
CA GLY A 22 3.93 1.04 12.76
C GLY A 22 2.62 1.59 13.35
N ILE A 23 2.65 2.80 13.93
CA ILE A 23 1.46 3.49 14.43
C ILE A 23 0.48 3.80 13.29
N ALA A 24 0.98 4.28 12.15
CA ALA A 24 0.16 4.55 10.98
C ALA A 24 -0.57 3.29 10.50
N ILE A 25 0.13 2.16 10.36
CA ILE A 25 -0.45 0.86 10.00
C ILE A 25 -1.47 0.40 11.08
N ALA A 26 -1.15 0.56 12.36
CA ALA A 26 -2.05 0.19 13.45
C ALA A 26 -3.37 1.00 13.39
N LEU A 27 -3.32 2.30 13.09
CA LEU A 27 -4.51 3.13 12.89
C LEU A 27 -5.34 2.64 11.68
N VAL A 28 -4.68 2.27 10.58
CA VAL A 28 -5.35 1.69 9.40
C VAL A 28 -6.03 0.37 9.76
N MET A 29 -5.35 -0.53 10.46
CA MET A 29 -5.92 -1.80 10.92
C MET A 29 -7.07 -1.61 11.90
N LEU A 30 -6.91 -0.72 12.89
CA LEU A 30 -7.95 -0.38 13.88
C LEU A 30 -9.20 0.14 13.18
N SER A 31 -9.06 1.00 12.17
CA SER A 31 -10.20 1.49 11.40
C SER A 31 -10.91 0.37 10.62
N HIS A 32 -10.16 -0.49 9.92
CA HIS A 32 -10.73 -1.54 9.08
C HIS A 32 -11.38 -2.67 9.87
N PHE A 33 -10.77 -3.12 10.97
CA PHE A 33 -11.21 -4.31 11.72
C PHE A 33 -12.07 -4.00 12.94
N LEU A 34 -11.68 -3.00 13.74
CA LEU A 34 -12.28 -2.78 15.06
C LEU A 34 -13.38 -1.72 14.99
N LEU A 35 -13.10 -0.56 14.40
CA LEU A 35 -14.09 0.53 14.38
C LEU A 35 -15.29 0.20 13.49
N ARG A 36 -15.07 -0.48 12.35
CA ARG A 36 -16.17 -0.92 11.48
C ARG A 36 -17.06 -2.01 12.10
N SER A 37 -16.53 -2.82 13.00
CA SER A 37 -17.27 -3.97 13.57
C SER A 37 -17.96 -3.65 14.91
N PHE A 38 -17.44 -2.70 15.68
CA PHE A 38 -17.98 -2.36 17.02
C PHE A 38 -18.87 -1.11 17.06
N TRP A 39 -18.72 -0.18 16.11
CA TRP A 39 -19.40 1.11 16.16
C TRP A 39 -20.38 1.27 15.00
N THR A 40 -21.63 0.88 15.25
CA THR A 40 -22.75 0.89 14.30
C THR A 40 -23.40 2.27 14.13
N ASP A 41 -23.08 3.24 14.99
CA ASP A 41 -23.45 4.65 14.79
C ASP A 41 -22.59 5.24 13.66
N LYS A 42 -23.09 5.04 12.43
CA LYS A 42 -22.43 5.41 11.17
C LYS A 42 -21.96 6.86 11.12
N ASP A 43 -22.57 7.77 11.86
CA ASP A 43 -22.36 9.22 11.68
C ASP A 43 -20.99 9.71 12.19
N TRP A 44 -20.47 9.19 13.30
CA TRP A 44 -19.18 9.65 13.80
C TRP A 44 -18.01 8.93 13.11
N TYR A 45 -18.15 7.63 12.83
CA TYR A 45 -17.14 6.83 12.14
C TYR A 45 -16.95 7.26 10.67
N THR A 46 -18.02 7.68 9.98
CA THR A 46 -17.89 8.27 8.63
C THR A 46 -17.27 9.67 8.65
N ARG A 47 -17.45 10.44 9.74
CA ARG A 47 -16.84 11.76 9.91
C ARG A 47 -15.38 11.69 10.33
N VAL A 48 -15.02 10.71 11.17
CA VAL A 48 -13.64 10.44 11.55
C VAL A 48 -13.04 9.53 10.49
N GLN A 49 -12.48 10.15 9.45
CA GLN A 49 -11.69 9.49 8.40
C GLN A 49 -10.37 8.90 8.94
N GLY A 50 -10.36 8.30 10.14
CA GLY A 50 -9.15 7.86 10.84
C GLY A 50 -8.34 6.82 10.06
N GLY A 51 -8.99 6.02 9.22
CA GLY A 51 -8.31 5.13 8.27
C GLY A 51 -7.52 5.89 7.21
N TRP A 52 -8.06 6.98 6.68
CA TRP A 52 -7.39 7.82 5.68
C TRP A 52 -6.19 8.56 6.26
N LEU A 53 -6.33 9.12 7.47
CA LEU A 53 -5.21 9.77 8.16
C LEU A 53 -4.03 8.81 8.36
N GLY A 54 -4.31 7.55 8.72
CA GLY A 54 -3.28 6.51 8.83
C GLY A 54 -2.61 6.19 7.49
N VAL A 55 -3.38 6.13 6.40
CA VAL A 55 -2.87 5.93 5.04
C VAL A 55 -1.99 7.11 4.61
N ASP A 56 -2.45 8.35 4.80
CA ASP A 56 -1.71 9.57 4.45
C ASP A 56 -0.38 9.64 5.20
N LEU A 57 -0.40 9.40 6.52
CA LEU A 57 0.80 9.38 7.34
C LEU A 57 1.78 8.29 6.88
N PHE A 58 1.28 7.09 6.56
CA PHE A 58 2.12 6.00 6.04
C PHE A 58 2.80 6.38 4.72
N PHE A 59 2.07 7.00 3.78
CA PHE A 59 2.63 7.42 2.50
C PHE A 59 3.65 8.53 2.64
N VAL A 60 3.38 9.56 3.45
CA VAL A 60 4.33 10.65 3.70
C VAL A 60 5.64 10.11 4.28
N LEU A 61 5.56 9.21 5.26
CA LEU A 61 6.74 8.62 5.88
C LEU A 61 7.51 7.70 4.92
N SER A 62 6.80 6.92 4.10
CA SER A 62 7.43 6.04 3.12
C SER A 62 8.12 6.85 2.02
N GLY A 63 7.49 7.93 1.52
CA GLY A 63 8.09 8.85 0.57
C GLY A 63 9.32 9.58 1.12
N PHE A 64 9.26 10.05 2.36
CA PHE A 64 10.40 10.67 3.03
C PHE A 64 11.59 9.70 3.15
N LEU A 65 11.34 8.45 3.56
CA LEU A 65 12.38 7.44 3.70
C LEU A 65 12.97 7.02 2.35
N ILE A 66 12.13 6.74 1.34
CA ILE A 66 12.58 6.37 0.00
C ILE A 66 13.45 7.48 -0.60
N THR A 67 12.98 8.73 -0.52
CA THR A 67 13.71 9.90 -1.05
C THR A 67 15.02 10.12 -0.30
N GLY A 68 15.02 9.95 1.04
CA GLY A 68 16.24 10.03 1.84
C GLY A 68 17.29 9.00 1.39
N ILE A 69 16.90 7.73 1.29
CA ILE A 69 17.81 6.67 0.82
C ILE A 69 18.32 7.00 -0.59
N LEU A 70 17.47 7.55 -1.46
CA LEU A 70 17.81 7.93 -2.82
C LEU A 70 18.85 9.05 -2.93
N ILE A 71 18.72 10.08 -2.10
CA ILE A 71 19.67 11.18 -2.04
C ILE A 71 21.03 10.67 -1.52
N ASP A 72 21.02 9.80 -0.52
CA ASP A 72 22.24 9.31 0.15
C ASP A 72 23.04 8.31 -0.69
N SER A 73 22.38 7.70 -1.68
CA SER A 73 22.95 6.74 -2.60
C SER A 73 23.31 7.33 -3.98
N LYS A 74 23.09 8.64 -4.15
CA LYS A 74 23.45 9.39 -5.34
C LYS A 74 24.96 9.28 -5.62
N GLY A 75 25.32 8.77 -6.80
CA GLY A 75 26.73 8.60 -7.23
C GLY A 75 27.24 7.15 -7.25
N ARG A 76 26.44 6.15 -6.87
CA ARG A 76 26.80 4.72 -7.03
C ARG A 76 26.23 4.17 -8.35
N ALA A 77 27.08 3.54 -9.17
CA ALA A 77 26.77 3.15 -10.54
C ALA A 77 25.60 2.15 -10.73
N ASP A 78 25.20 1.40 -9.70
CA ASP A 78 24.15 0.36 -9.82
C ASP A 78 23.08 0.40 -8.72
N TYR A 79 23.03 1.50 -7.95
CA TYR A 79 22.20 1.55 -6.76
C TYR A 79 20.70 1.39 -7.07
N TRP A 80 20.22 2.07 -8.10
CA TRP A 80 18.81 2.01 -8.53
C TRP A 80 18.38 0.58 -8.86
N SER A 81 19.18 -0.15 -9.63
CA SER A 81 18.91 -1.55 -10.00
C SER A 81 18.89 -2.44 -8.76
N SER A 82 19.85 -2.28 -7.86
CA SER A 82 19.95 -3.08 -6.64
C SER A 82 18.80 -2.83 -5.66
N PHE A 83 18.38 -1.57 -5.52
CA PHE A 83 17.26 -1.15 -4.68
C PHE A 83 15.94 -1.74 -5.17
N TYR A 84 15.58 -1.49 -6.44
CA TYR A 84 14.33 -1.97 -7.01
C TYR A 84 14.28 -3.51 -7.11
N LYS A 85 15.39 -4.19 -7.45
CA LYS A 85 15.44 -5.65 -7.49
C LYS A 85 15.06 -6.27 -6.14
N ARG A 86 15.64 -5.79 -5.04
CA ARG A 86 15.32 -6.31 -3.69
C ARG A 86 13.87 -6.07 -3.33
N ARG A 87 13.33 -4.91 -3.71
CA ARG A 87 11.95 -4.51 -3.42
C ARG A 87 10.95 -5.38 -4.19
N ILE A 88 11.15 -5.51 -5.50
CA ILE A 88 10.34 -6.34 -6.40
C ILE A 88 10.35 -7.81 -5.94
N LEU A 89 11.54 -8.38 -5.68
CA LEU A 89 11.66 -9.78 -5.24
C LEU A 89 11.01 -10.07 -3.88
N ARG A 90 10.82 -9.04 -3.05
CA ARG A 90 10.12 -9.19 -1.76
C ARG A 90 8.62 -9.04 -1.90
N ILE A 91 8.16 -8.11 -2.73
CA ILE A 91 6.75 -7.70 -2.78
C ILE A 91 5.96 -8.50 -3.82
N PHE A 92 6.52 -8.70 -5.01
CA PHE A 92 5.81 -9.31 -6.13
C PHE A 92 5.40 -10.77 -5.87
N PRO A 93 6.23 -11.64 -5.25
CA PRO A 93 5.83 -13.02 -5.03
C PRO A 93 4.58 -13.12 -4.16
N LEU A 94 4.54 -12.36 -3.06
CA LEU A 94 3.39 -12.38 -2.15
C LEU A 94 2.16 -11.71 -2.77
N TYR A 95 2.37 -10.64 -3.54
CA TYR A 95 1.31 -9.97 -4.29
C TYR A 95 0.64 -10.88 -5.31
N TYR A 96 1.41 -11.47 -6.23
CA TYR A 96 0.82 -12.31 -7.28
C TYR A 96 0.26 -13.60 -6.69
N PHE A 97 0.87 -14.14 -5.64
CA PHE A 97 0.31 -15.27 -4.92
C PHE A 97 -1.08 -14.97 -4.36
N SER A 98 -1.26 -13.83 -3.67
CA SER A 98 -2.57 -13.47 -3.12
C SER A 98 -3.62 -13.22 -4.21
N VAL A 99 -3.24 -12.53 -5.29
CA VAL A 99 -4.11 -12.29 -6.45
C VAL A 99 -4.53 -13.60 -7.12
N VAL A 100 -3.59 -14.53 -7.36
CA VAL A 100 -3.89 -15.82 -7.97
C VAL A 100 -4.78 -16.67 -7.08
N VAL A 101 -4.51 -16.74 -5.78
CA VAL A 101 -5.35 -17.50 -4.83
C VAL A 101 -6.79 -16.99 -4.87
N VAL A 102 -6.99 -15.67 -4.79
CA VAL A 102 -8.33 -15.07 -4.82
C VAL A 102 -8.99 -15.22 -6.19
N TRP A 103 -8.22 -15.16 -7.28
CA TRP A 103 -8.75 -15.40 -8.62
C TRP A 103 -9.28 -16.83 -8.77
N LEU A 104 -8.54 -17.81 -8.27
CA LEU A 104 -8.96 -19.22 -8.27
C LEU A 104 -10.21 -19.43 -7.39
N THR A 105 -10.30 -18.81 -6.21
CA THR A 105 -11.50 -18.94 -5.37
C THR A 105 -12.75 -18.37 -6.04
N VAL A 106 -12.64 -17.23 -6.73
CA VAL A 106 -13.77 -16.66 -7.48
C VAL A 106 -14.23 -17.57 -8.61
N ILE A 107 -13.30 -18.17 -9.36
CA ILE A 107 -13.63 -19.06 -10.49
C ILE A 107 -14.23 -20.38 -10.02
N PHE A 108 -13.60 -21.04 -9.05
CA PHE A 108 -13.95 -22.41 -8.69
C PHE A 108 -14.99 -22.51 -7.58
N TRP A 109 -15.10 -21.50 -6.71
CA TRP A 109 -15.99 -21.57 -5.54
C TRP A 109 -17.21 -20.66 -5.68
N GLU A 110 -17.00 -19.37 -5.98
CA GLU A 110 -18.08 -18.40 -6.00
C GLU A 110 -18.90 -18.44 -7.30
N GLN A 111 -18.30 -18.85 -8.41
CA GLN A 111 -18.92 -18.89 -9.74
C GLN A 111 -19.59 -17.57 -10.12
N ALA A 112 -18.93 -16.44 -9.80
CA ALA A 112 -19.42 -15.10 -10.06
C ALA A 112 -18.70 -14.45 -11.27
N PRO A 113 -19.02 -14.82 -12.52
CA PRO A 113 -18.31 -14.35 -13.71
C PRO A 113 -18.42 -12.83 -13.91
N GLY A 114 -19.46 -12.19 -13.36
CA GLY A 114 -19.61 -10.73 -13.37
C GLY A 114 -18.45 -9.98 -12.69
N ARG A 115 -17.69 -10.65 -11.81
CA ARG A 115 -16.50 -10.10 -11.15
C ARG A 115 -15.22 -10.22 -11.98
N LEU A 116 -15.27 -10.90 -13.12
CA LEU A 116 -14.12 -11.00 -14.02
C LEU A 116 -14.06 -9.82 -15.00
N HIS A 117 -15.10 -8.99 -15.07
CA HIS A 117 -15.31 -8.00 -16.13
C HIS A 117 -15.46 -6.57 -15.55
N GLY A 118 -15.19 -5.56 -16.37
CA GLY A 118 -15.32 -4.14 -15.99
C GLY A 118 -14.25 -3.65 -15.01
N TYR A 119 -14.60 -2.68 -14.16
CA TYR A 119 -13.68 -2.09 -13.17
C TYR A 119 -13.30 -3.05 -12.02
N ASP A 120 -14.03 -4.15 -11.86
CA ASP A 120 -13.77 -5.15 -10.83
C ASP A 120 -12.97 -6.34 -11.38
N SER A 121 -12.58 -6.26 -12.66
CA SER A 121 -11.81 -7.31 -13.33
C SER A 121 -10.46 -7.54 -12.66
N PHE A 122 -10.10 -8.81 -12.55
CA PHE A 122 -8.75 -9.24 -12.15
C PHE A 122 -7.66 -8.72 -13.07
N PHE A 123 -7.99 -8.28 -14.30
CA PHE A 123 -7.04 -7.63 -15.19
C PHE A 123 -6.28 -6.51 -14.48
N TRP A 124 -6.97 -5.62 -13.75
CA TRP A 124 -6.36 -4.50 -13.04
C TRP A 124 -5.39 -4.93 -11.94
N TYR A 125 -5.66 -6.06 -11.30
CA TYR A 125 -4.78 -6.63 -10.28
C TYR A 125 -3.57 -7.33 -10.92
N PHE A 126 -3.75 -8.07 -12.01
CA PHE A 126 -2.63 -8.67 -12.74
C PHE A 126 -1.73 -7.63 -13.41
N SER A 127 -2.28 -6.50 -13.85
CA SER A 127 -1.51 -5.38 -14.40
C SER A 127 -0.90 -4.48 -13.32
N PHE A 128 -1.10 -4.78 -12.03
CA PHE A 128 -0.59 -3.99 -10.91
C PHE A 128 -1.11 -2.53 -10.94
N THR A 129 -2.34 -2.32 -11.43
CA THR A 129 -3.00 -1.01 -11.54
C THR A 129 -4.42 -0.94 -10.96
N PRO A 130 -4.73 -1.59 -9.80
CA PRO A 130 -6.07 -1.48 -9.20
C PRO A 130 -6.42 -0.04 -8.79
N ASN A 131 -5.42 0.80 -8.49
CA ASN A 131 -5.62 2.22 -8.19
C ASN A 131 -6.20 3.01 -9.38
N ILE A 132 -5.81 2.68 -10.61
CA ILE A 132 -6.34 3.33 -11.82
C ILE A 132 -7.81 2.95 -12.02
N ALA A 133 -8.16 1.68 -11.82
CA ALA A 133 -9.55 1.22 -11.90
C ALA A 133 -10.46 1.97 -10.91
N MET A 134 -9.99 2.14 -9.67
CA MET A 134 -10.69 2.88 -8.62
C MET A 134 -10.86 4.37 -8.96
N ALA A 135 -9.81 4.98 -9.52
CA ALA A 135 -9.84 6.37 -9.96
C ALA A 135 -10.84 6.57 -11.13
N LEU A 136 -10.82 5.70 -12.14
CA LEU A 136 -11.75 5.75 -13.28
C LEU A 136 -13.21 5.53 -12.87
N LYS A 137 -13.44 4.71 -11.84
CA LYS A 137 -14.76 4.50 -11.25
C LYS A 137 -15.23 5.68 -10.39
N ASN A 138 -14.35 6.66 -10.14
CA ASN A 138 -14.55 7.79 -9.23
C ASN A 138 -15.01 7.35 -7.83
N ASN A 139 -14.52 6.21 -7.36
CA ASN A 139 -14.91 5.66 -6.07
C ASN A 139 -13.71 5.01 -5.37
N TRP A 140 -12.98 5.83 -4.63
CA TRP A 140 -11.84 5.38 -3.81
C TRP A 140 -12.26 4.53 -2.60
N LEU A 141 -13.54 4.59 -2.21
CA LEU A 141 -14.15 3.74 -1.20
C LEU A 141 -14.76 2.47 -1.80
N TYR A 142 -14.53 2.21 -3.09
CA TYR A 142 -15.08 1.04 -3.74
C TYR A 142 -14.48 -0.21 -3.09
N HIS A 143 -15.33 -0.95 -2.38
CA HIS A 143 -14.99 -2.27 -1.91
C HIS A 143 -15.40 -3.23 -3.03
N SER A 144 -14.46 -3.64 -3.88
CA SER A 144 -14.73 -4.78 -4.75
C SER A 144 -15.16 -5.94 -3.85
N HIS A 145 -16.31 -6.53 -4.17
CA HIS A 145 -16.87 -7.65 -3.41
C HIS A 145 -15.99 -8.91 -3.51
N VAL A 146 -14.97 -8.87 -4.38
CA VAL A 146 -13.89 -9.85 -4.53
C VAL A 146 -12.98 -9.80 -3.29
N PHE A 147 -13.34 -10.55 -2.25
CA PHE A 147 -12.44 -10.95 -1.14
C PHE A 147 -11.45 -9.87 -0.62
N ASN A 148 -11.90 -8.62 -0.48
CA ASN A 148 -11.14 -7.55 0.17
C ASN A 148 -9.74 -7.26 -0.43
N LEU A 149 -9.47 -7.54 -1.71
CA LEU A 149 -8.19 -7.17 -2.36
C LEU A 149 -8.01 -5.66 -2.53
N ASN A 150 -9.00 -4.85 -2.11
CA ASN A 150 -8.98 -3.40 -2.28
C ASN A 150 -7.71 -2.78 -1.69
N HIS A 151 -7.21 -3.23 -0.54
CA HIS A 151 -5.98 -2.71 0.07
C HIS A 151 -4.73 -2.79 -0.84
N LEU A 152 -4.74 -3.61 -1.90
CA LEU A 152 -3.65 -3.70 -2.86
C LEU A 152 -3.46 -2.42 -3.70
N TRP A 153 -4.43 -1.50 -3.73
CA TRP A 153 -4.28 -0.20 -4.39
C TRP A 153 -3.16 0.63 -3.78
N SER A 154 -2.96 0.58 -2.47
CA SER A 154 -1.94 1.39 -1.80
C SER A 154 -0.54 0.91 -2.15
N LEU A 155 -0.36 -0.41 -2.27
CA LEU A 155 0.87 -1.02 -2.75
C LEU A 155 1.15 -0.64 -4.22
N ALA A 156 0.12 -0.63 -5.07
CA ALA A 156 0.26 -0.21 -6.46
C ALA A 156 0.72 1.25 -6.56
N VAL A 157 0.18 2.13 -5.72
CA VAL A 157 0.59 3.54 -5.62
C VAL A 157 2.00 3.71 -5.05
N GLU A 158 2.43 2.86 -4.11
CA GLU A 158 3.75 2.99 -3.48
C GLU A 158 4.92 2.61 -4.42
N GLU A 159 4.66 1.78 -5.43
CA GLU A 159 5.67 1.36 -6.43
C GLU A 159 5.63 2.18 -7.73
N GLN A 160 4.53 2.89 -8.03
CA GLN A 160 4.37 3.79 -9.19
C GLN A 160 5.11 5.12 -8.96
#